data_AF-A0A285NLS4-F1
#
_entry.id   AF-A0A285NLS4-F1
#
_cell.length_a   1.000
_cell.length_b   1.000
_cell.length_c   1.000
_cell.angle_alpha   90.00
_cell.angle_beta   90.00
_cell.angle_gamma   90.00
#
_symmetry.space_group_name_H-M   'P 1'
#
loop_
_entity.id
_entity.type
_entity.pdbx_description
1 polymer ?
#
loop_
_entity_poly.entity_id
_entity_poly.type
_entity_poly.pdbx_seq_one_letter_code
_entity_poly.pdbx_strand_id
1 'polypeptide(L)'
;MRQRKIRLCKWICAGFMLFSVVAVSPLETNAFSDQVIQHGATGDDVVELQARLQYAGFYNGKIDGVFGWGTYWALRNFQYEFGMEIDGVAGQQAKSKLTANTKFDKAFVMRQIQEGNTFTYYGGKPQEQQVKKRGNGGSGGGGANEKAPSTSAVNVPNGYSQNDIKLIANAVNGEARGEPYVGKVAVAAVILNRVEDPSFPNTISGVIFEPRAFTAVADGQIWLTPDESAKQAVLDAINGWDPSGGAIYYFNPNTATSPWIWSRQQIKTIGEHIFCI
;
A
#
# COMPACT_ATOMS: atom_id res chain seq x y z
N MET A 1 82.03 1.26 61.27
CA MET A 1 81.01 0.18 61.17
C MET A 1 79.68 0.88 60.88
N ARG A 2 78.85 0.59 59.87
CA ARG A 2 78.47 -0.66 59.20
C ARG A 2 77.92 -0.28 57.81
N GLN A 3 78.23 -1.08 56.79
CA GLN A 3 77.84 -0.85 55.39
C GLN A 3 76.34 -1.07 55.11
N ARG A 4 75.83 -0.43 54.02
CA ARG A 4 75.27 -1.12 52.85
C ARG A 4 75.04 -0.16 51.67
N LYS A 5 75.63 -0.52 50.51
CA LYS A 5 75.37 0.03 49.17
C LYS A 5 74.02 -0.50 48.64
N ILE A 6 73.35 0.21 47.72
CA ILE A 6 72.73 -0.32 46.47
C ILE A 6 72.29 0.87 45.58
N ARG A 7 72.36 0.67 44.25
CA ARG A 7 72.23 1.61 43.13
C ARG A 7 70.78 1.69 42.57
N LEU A 8 70.59 2.60 41.61
CA LEU A 8 69.53 2.68 40.57
C LEU A 8 68.16 3.22 41.06
N CYS A 9 67.34 3.95 40.29
CA CYS A 9 67.21 4.09 38.84
C CYS A 9 66.40 5.38 38.52
N LYS A 10 66.65 6.00 37.36
CA LYS A 10 65.83 7.10 36.80
C LYS A 10 64.41 6.60 36.49
N TRP A 11 63.38 7.32 36.88
CA TRP A 11 62.03 7.17 36.32
C TRP A 11 61.40 8.54 36.06
N ILE A 12 61.34 8.88 34.77
CA ILE A 12 60.51 9.96 34.22
C ILE A 12 59.10 9.38 34.11
N CYS A 13 58.15 9.88 34.90
CA CYS A 13 56.74 9.58 34.74
C CYS A 13 56.17 10.45 33.61
N ALA A 14 56.26 9.97 32.36
CA ALA A 14 55.45 10.49 31.27
C ALA A 14 54.07 9.82 31.34
N GLY A 15 53.06 10.55 31.83
CA GLY A 15 51.67 10.10 31.86
C GLY A 15 51.11 10.04 30.43
N PHE A 16 51.03 8.83 29.87
CA PHE A 16 50.28 8.56 28.65
C PHE A 16 48.79 8.49 29.02
N MET A 17 48.06 9.57 28.78
CA MET A 17 46.60 9.59 28.87
C MET A 17 46.07 8.85 27.62
N LEU A 18 45.73 7.57 27.78
CA LEU A 18 45.06 6.77 26.75
C LEU A 18 43.66 7.36 26.52
N PHE A 19 43.53 8.18 25.48
CA PHE A 19 42.24 8.55 24.93
C PHE A 19 41.74 7.35 24.13
N SER A 20 40.95 6.47 24.78
CA SER A 20 40.25 5.40 24.08
C SER A 20 39.24 6.03 23.13
N VAL A 21 39.62 6.13 21.85
CA VAL A 21 38.67 6.41 20.77
C VAL A 21 37.72 5.22 20.72
N VAL A 22 36.54 5.37 21.32
CA VAL A 22 35.44 4.43 21.08
C VAL A 22 35.03 4.63 19.63
N ALA A 23 35.53 3.76 18.74
CA ALA A 23 35.01 3.65 17.40
C ALA A 23 33.55 3.16 17.52
N VAL A 24 32.61 4.10 17.43
CA VAL A 24 31.20 3.76 17.22
C VAL A 24 31.12 3.25 15.78
N SER A 25 31.15 1.94 15.60
CA SER A 25 30.84 1.34 14.30
C SER A 25 29.42 1.75 13.91
N PRO A 26 29.19 2.28 12.70
CA PRO A 26 27.82 2.44 12.22
C PRO A 26 27.16 1.06 12.22
N LEU A 27 25.97 0.95 12.80
CA LEU A 27 25.16 -0.25 12.67
C LEU A 27 24.78 -0.38 11.20
N GLU A 28 25.48 -1.26 10.48
CA GLU A 28 25.03 -1.78 9.19
C GLU A 28 23.70 -2.49 9.46
N THR A 29 22.58 -1.79 9.27
CA THR A 29 21.28 -2.44 9.26
C THR A 29 21.22 -3.23 7.96
N ASN A 30 21.50 -4.54 8.03
CA ASN A 30 21.17 -5.43 6.93
C ASN A 30 19.70 -5.18 6.55
N ALA A 31 19.44 -5.00 5.26
CA ALA A 31 18.09 -4.94 4.70
C ALA A 31 17.37 -6.29 4.95
N PHE A 32 16.29 -6.58 4.21
CA PHE A 32 15.59 -7.87 4.23
C PHE A 32 16.49 -9.07 4.61
N SER A 33 16.01 -9.94 5.50
CA SER A 33 16.67 -11.22 5.73
C SER A 33 16.66 -12.10 4.47
N ASP A 34 17.36 -13.23 4.49
CA ASP A 34 17.36 -14.19 3.37
C ASP A 34 16.02 -14.94 3.21
N GLN A 35 15.10 -14.82 4.17
CA GLN A 35 13.84 -15.56 4.16
C GLN A 35 12.92 -15.11 3.03
N VAL A 36 12.40 -16.04 2.21
CA VAL A 36 11.35 -15.71 1.23
C VAL A 36 10.07 -15.26 1.94
N ILE A 37 9.53 -14.12 1.53
CA ILE A 37 8.36 -13.49 2.15
C ILE A 37 7.15 -13.67 1.23
N GLN A 38 6.06 -14.22 1.74
CA GLN A 38 4.84 -14.50 0.96
C GLN A 38 3.58 -14.24 1.79
N HIS A 39 2.41 -14.29 1.15
CA HIS A 39 1.12 -14.10 1.82
C HIS A 39 0.97 -14.99 3.06
N GLY A 40 0.48 -14.39 4.15
CA GLY A 40 0.38 -15.02 5.47
C GLY A 40 1.63 -14.87 6.35
N ALA A 41 2.76 -14.41 5.80
CA ALA A 41 3.94 -14.11 6.61
C ALA A 41 3.69 -12.92 7.56
N THR A 42 4.41 -12.91 8.68
CA THR A 42 4.42 -11.80 9.64
C THR A 42 5.84 -11.49 10.12
N GLY A 43 6.05 -10.27 10.62
CA GLY A 43 7.29 -9.85 11.27
C GLY A 43 8.05 -8.71 10.59
N ASP A 44 9.28 -8.45 11.04
CA ASP A 44 10.11 -7.31 10.64
C ASP A 44 10.33 -7.22 9.12
N ASP A 45 10.53 -8.35 8.46
CA ASP A 45 10.72 -8.42 7.01
C ASP A 45 9.47 -7.98 6.25
N VAL A 46 8.28 -8.24 6.79
CA VAL A 46 7.01 -7.77 6.23
C VAL A 46 6.84 -6.28 6.46
N VAL A 47 7.26 -5.77 7.63
CA VAL A 47 7.28 -4.32 7.92
C VAL A 47 8.16 -3.58 6.90
N GLU A 48 9.37 -4.09 6.63
CA GLU A 48 10.26 -3.52 5.63
C GLU A 48 9.65 -3.59 4.21
N LEU A 49 9.03 -4.72 3.86
CA LEU A 49 8.36 -4.90 2.57
C LEU A 49 7.25 -3.85 2.38
N GLN A 50 6.34 -3.72 3.34
CA GLN A 50 5.24 -2.76 3.31
C GLN A 50 5.76 -1.31 3.23
N ALA A 51 6.78 -0.97 4.02
CA ALA A 51 7.39 0.36 4.00
C ALA A 51 8.00 0.69 2.63
N ARG A 52 8.79 -0.21 2.06
CA ARG A 52 9.42 0.01 0.75
C ARG A 52 8.40 0.05 -0.37
N LEU A 53 7.36 -0.80 -0.35
CA LEU A 53 6.28 -0.73 -1.33
C LEU A 53 5.51 0.59 -1.22
N GLN A 54 5.30 1.11 -0.01
CA GLN A 54 4.67 2.40 0.20
C GLN A 54 5.57 3.55 -0.30
N TYR A 55 6.87 3.50 -0.01
CA TYR A 55 7.87 4.43 -0.56
C TYR A 55 7.84 4.48 -2.09
N ALA A 56 7.72 3.32 -2.73
CA ALA A 56 7.67 3.19 -4.17
C ALA A 56 6.29 3.54 -4.76
N GLY A 57 5.29 3.83 -3.93
CA GLY A 57 3.94 4.21 -4.37
C GLY A 57 3.02 3.03 -4.70
N PHE A 58 3.40 1.79 -4.39
CA PHE A 58 2.62 0.59 -4.68
C PHE A 58 1.72 0.13 -3.53
N TYR A 59 1.92 0.66 -2.32
CA TYR A 59 1.17 0.25 -1.12
C TYR A 59 0.63 1.46 -0.37
N ASN A 60 -0.67 1.47 -0.10
CA ASN A 60 -1.38 2.51 0.66
C ASN A 60 -1.92 2.01 2.01
N GLY A 61 -1.69 0.73 2.34
CA GLY A 61 -2.13 0.11 3.58
C GLY A 61 -1.26 0.48 4.79
N LYS A 62 -1.58 -0.14 5.93
CA LYS A 62 -0.82 0.05 7.18
C LYS A 62 0.49 -0.73 7.12
N ILE A 63 1.56 -0.13 7.64
CA ILE A 63 2.78 -0.85 7.95
C ILE A 63 2.58 -1.54 9.31
N ASP A 64 2.08 -2.76 9.29
CA ASP A 64 1.67 -3.54 10.48
C ASP A 64 2.42 -4.87 10.63
N GLY A 65 3.28 -5.20 9.66
CA GLY A 65 4.05 -6.44 9.67
C GLY A 65 3.22 -7.69 9.39
N VAL A 66 2.02 -7.55 8.79
CA VAL A 66 1.17 -8.67 8.38
C VAL A 66 1.02 -8.69 6.86
N PHE A 67 1.46 -9.78 6.23
CA PHE A 67 1.38 -9.94 4.79
C PHE A 67 -0.02 -10.43 4.40
N GLY A 68 -0.96 -9.50 4.34
CA GLY A 68 -2.30 -9.72 3.80
C GLY A 68 -2.43 -9.43 2.30
N TRP A 69 -3.66 -9.46 1.80
CA TRP A 69 -3.98 -9.24 0.39
C TRP A 69 -3.54 -7.88 -0.16
N GLY A 70 -3.58 -6.80 0.64
CA GLY A 70 -3.06 -5.50 0.20
C GLY A 70 -1.56 -5.53 -0.10
N THR A 71 -0.77 -6.19 0.76
CA THR A 71 0.68 -6.36 0.56
C THR A 71 0.98 -7.25 -0.65
N TYR A 72 0.18 -8.31 -0.84
CA TYR A 72 0.28 -9.20 -2.00
C TYR A 72 0.12 -8.45 -3.32
N TRP A 73 -0.93 -7.65 -3.44
CA TRP A 73 -1.21 -6.92 -4.67
C TRP A 73 -0.21 -5.80 -4.91
N ALA A 74 0.19 -5.06 -3.87
CA ALA A 74 1.25 -4.07 -3.97
C ALA A 74 2.54 -4.68 -4.51
N LEU A 75 2.92 -5.86 -4.02
CA LEU A 75 4.09 -6.57 -4.49
C LEU A 75 3.95 -7.03 -5.95
N ARG A 76 2.79 -7.56 -6.36
CA ARG A 76 2.55 -7.95 -7.75
C ARG A 76 2.58 -6.76 -8.71
N ASN A 77 2.06 -5.61 -8.29
CA ASN A 77 2.13 -4.39 -9.10
C ASN A 77 3.57 -3.89 -9.25
N PHE A 78 4.33 -3.92 -8.17
CA PHE A 78 5.75 -3.64 -8.21
C PHE A 78 6.49 -4.64 -9.12
N GLN A 79 6.15 -5.93 -9.06
CA GLN A 79 6.72 -6.94 -9.96
C GLN A 79 6.41 -6.65 -11.42
N TYR A 80 5.15 -6.33 -11.73
CA TYR A 80 4.71 -5.97 -13.07
C TYR A 80 5.45 -4.74 -13.60
N GLU A 81 5.49 -3.63 -12.84
CA GLU A 81 6.12 -2.38 -13.27
C GLU A 81 7.61 -2.55 -13.56
N PHE A 82 8.30 -3.38 -12.77
CA PHE A 82 9.72 -3.62 -12.93
C PHE A 82 10.06 -4.85 -13.82
N GLY A 83 9.08 -5.40 -14.54
CA GLY A 83 9.27 -6.47 -15.52
C GLY A 83 9.75 -7.80 -14.90
N MET A 84 9.31 -8.11 -13.69
CA MET A 84 9.62 -9.36 -12.98
C MET A 84 8.51 -10.40 -13.15
N GLU A 85 8.77 -11.63 -12.71
CA GLU A 85 7.72 -12.62 -12.54
C GLU A 85 6.70 -12.14 -11.49
N ILE A 86 5.41 -12.24 -11.83
CA ILE A 86 4.31 -11.64 -11.05
C ILE A 86 3.69 -12.69 -10.12
N ASP A 87 4.53 -13.32 -9.31
CA ASP A 87 4.17 -14.43 -8.42
C ASP A 87 3.64 -13.99 -7.04
N GLY A 88 3.76 -12.70 -6.70
CA GLY A 88 3.36 -12.17 -5.39
C GLY A 88 4.24 -12.66 -4.24
N VAL A 89 5.46 -13.12 -4.54
CA VAL A 89 6.47 -13.58 -3.59
C VAL A 89 7.65 -12.62 -3.56
N ALA A 90 8.02 -12.16 -2.37
CA ALA A 90 9.18 -11.30 -2.17
C ALA A 90 10.43 -12.17 -2.03
N GLY A 91 10.86 -12.73 -3.17
CA GLY A 91 12.14 -13.42 -3.34
C GLY A 91 13.31 -12.44 -3.58
N GLN A 92 14.50 -12.99 -3.86
CA GLN A 92 15.74 -12.22 -3.97
C GLN A 92 15.66 -11.09 -5.02
N GLN A 93 15.04 -11.36 -6.17
CA GLN A 93 14.92 -10.38 -7.25
C GLN A 93 14.08 -9.17 -6.84
N ALA A 94 12.89 -9.42 -6.28
CA ALA A 94 11.98 -8.38 -5.80
C ALA A 94 12.60 -7.56 -4.67
N LYS A 95 13.23 -8.22 -3.69
CA LYS A 95 13.94 -7.58 -2.58
C LYS A 95 15.09 -6.69 -3.05
N SER A 96 15.90 -7.19 -3.98
CA SER A 96 17.00 -6.42 -4.58
C SER A 96 16.47 -5.20 -5.31
N LYS A 97 15.38 -5.35 -6.07
CA LYS A 97 14.76 -4.25 -6.80
C LYS A 97 14.17 -3.19 -5.86
N LEU A 98 13.47 -3.60 -4.80
CA LEU A 98 12.98 -2.68 -3.77
C LEU A 98 14.14 -1.93 -3.13
N THR A 99 15.19 -2.64 -2.71
CA THR A 99 16.36 -2.03 -2.06
C THR A 99 17.06 -1.02 -2.96
N ALA A 100 17.18 -1.31 -4.26
CA ALA A 100 17.80 -0.41 -5.23
C ALA A 100 17.00 0.87 -5.50
N ASN A 101 15.66 0.84 -5.36
CA ASN A 101 14.78 1.94 -5.75
C ASN A 101 14.11 2.66 -4.55
N THR A 102 14.39 2.23 -3.32
CA THR A 102 13.71 2.76 -2.12
C THR A 102 14.68 2.97 -0.97
N LYS A 103 14.31 3.87 -0.05
CA LYS A 103 15.00 4.06 1.23
C LYS A 103 14.18 3.42 2.34
N PHE A 104 14.86 2.85 3.32
CA PHE A 104 14.23 2.31 4.52
C PHE A 104 15.03 2.69 5.76
N ASP A 105 14.36 3.35 6.71
CA ASP A 105 14.88 3.73 8.02
C ASP A 105 14.22 2.81 9.06
N LYS A 106 14.89 1.68 9.33
CA LYS A 106 14.39 0.65 10.24
C LYS A 106 14.15 1.21 11.65
N ALA A 107 15.06 2.05 12.15
CA ALA A 107 14.98 2.61 13.49
C ALA A 107 13.77 3.54 13.64
N PHE A 108 13.53 4.40 12.64
CA PHE A 108 12.34 5.25 12.62
C PHE A 108 11.06 4.42 12.55
N VAL A 109 10.97 3.48 11.60
CA VAL A 109 9.75 2.69 11.38
C VAL A 109 9.40 1.87 12.62
N MET A 110 10.35 1.14 13.17
CA MET A 110 10.12 0.31 14.35
C MET A 110 9.75 1.13 15.59
N ARG A 111 10.40 2.29 15.79
CA ARG A 111 10.05 3.19 16.90
C ARG A 111 8.61 3.68 16.80
N GLN A 112 8.16 4.07 15.60
CA GLN A 112 6.78 4.54 15.41
C GLN A 112 5.74 3.44 15.67
N ILE A 113 6.03 2.20 15.25
CA ILE A 113 5.19 1.03 15.56
C ILE A 113 5.14 0.77 17.07
N GLN A 114 6.29 0.82 17.76
CA GLN A 114 6.38 0.63 19.22
C GLN A 114 5.63 1.72 20.00
N GLU A 115 5.70 2.97 19.54
CA GLU A 115 4.94 4.11 20.09
C GLU A 115 3.43 4.01 19.80
N GLY A 116 3.00 3.03 19.00
CA GLY A 116 1.60 2.83 18.61
C GLY A 116 1.08 3.87 17.62
N ASN A 117 1.98 4.59 16.95
CA ASN A 117 1.64 5.52 15.88
C ASN A 117 1.31 4.75 14.60
N THR A 118 0.54 5.36 13.70
CA THR A 118 0.19 4.75 12.41
C THR A 118 0.77 5.58 11.28
N PHE A 119 1.39 4.91 10.30
CA PHE A 119 1.86 5.57 9.08
C PHE A 119 0.67 6.01 8.22
N THR A 120 0.66 7.28 7.83
CA THR A 120 -0.25 7.78 6.79
C THR A 120 0.32 7.52 5.40
N TYR A 121 1.64 7.69 5.27
CA TYR A 121 2.42 7.34 4.08
C TYR A 121 3.91 7.32 4.46
N TYR A 122 4.66 6.34 3.99
CA TYR A 122 6.11 6.23 4.18
C TYR A 122 6.87 6.64 2.91
N GLY A 123 7.89 7.48 3.06
CA GLY A 123 8.71 7.98 1.95
C GLY A 123 8.25 9.34 1.38
N GLY A 124 9.13 9.99 0.62
CA GLY A 124 8.83 11.23 -0.12
C GLY A 124 8.52 12.50 0.71
N LYS A 125 8.37 12.43 2.03
CA LYS A 125 8.02 13.54 2.94
C LYS A 125 8.90 13.59 4.19
N PRO A 126 9.00 14.72 4.92
CA PRO A 126 9.64 14.78 6.25
C PRO A 126 9.01 13.77 7.24
N GLN A 127 9.82 13.18 8.12
CA GLN A 127 9.40 12.09 9.03
C GLN A 127 8.18 12.45 9.88
N GLU A 128 8.08 13.71 10.31
CA GLU A 128 6.99 14.22 11.14
C GLU A 128 5.63 14.22 10.42
N GLN A 129 5.64 14.21 9.08
CA GLN A 129 4.44 14.22 8.23
C GLN A 129 4.03 12.81 7.77
N GLN A 130 4.87 11.80 8.04
CA GLN A 130 4.64 10.41 7.62
C GLN A 130 3.74 9.63 8.60
N VAL A 131 3.49 10.19 9.79
CA VAL A 131 2.82 9.48 10.90
C VAL A 131 1.66 10.26 11.50
N LYS A 132 0.63 9.52 11.90
CA LYS A 132 -0.46 9.98 12.75
C LYS A 132 -0.23 9.45 14.17
N LYS A 133 -0.04 10.37 15.12
CA LYS A 133 0.14 10.03 16.54
C LYS A 133 -1.15 9.45 17.12
N ARG A 134 -1.02 8.45 18.00
CA ARG A 134 -2.15 7.91 18.75
C ARG A 134 -2.70 9.00 19.69
N GLY A 135 -3.93 9.45 19.46
CA GLY A 135 -4.60 10.42 20.31
C GLY A 135 -5.00 9.82 21.66
N ASN A 136 -4.91 10.61 22.73
CA ASN A 136 -5.44 10.31 24.06
C ASN A 136 -6.98 10.30 24.02
N GLY A 137 -7.59 9.22 23.51
CA GLY A 137 -9.04 9.02 23.44
C GLY A 137 -9.46 7.97 24.47
N GLY A 138 -10.20 8.42 25.48
CA GLY A 138 -10.55 7.67 26.67
C GLY A 138 -11.44 6.44 26.48
N SER A 139 -11.37 5.60 27.49
CA SER A 139 -12.27 4.50 27.79
C SER A 139 -13.74 4.98 27.79
N GLY A 140 -14.58 4.32 27.00
CA GLY A 140 -16.03 4.53 26.97
C GLY A 140 -16.73 3.20 26.82
N GLY A 141 -16.87 2.47 27.92
CA GLY A 141 -17.78 1.33 28.02
C GLY A 141 -19.23 1.81 28.07
N GLY A 142 -20.12 1.12 27.36
CA GLY A 142 -21.56 1.40 27.41
C GLY A 142 -22.39 0.48 26.51
N GLY A 143 -22.82 -0.65 27.09
CA GLY A 143 -24.18 -1.21 26.95
C GLY A 143 -24.69 -1.63 25.57
N ALA A 144 -24.71 -2.95 25.35
CA ALA A 144 -25.55 -3.62 24.36
C ALA A 144 -27.04 -3.53 24.72
N ASN A 145 -27.91 -3.31 23.74
CA ASN A 145 -28.93 -4.29 23.31
C ASN A 145 -29.68 -3.76 22.08
N GLU A 146 -29.56 -4.41 20.93
CA GLU A 146 -30.69 -4.69 20.03
C GLU A 146 -30.23 -5.70 18.97
N LYS A 147 -30.87 -6.87 18.98
CA LYS A 147 -30.62 -7.97 18.04
C LYS A 147 -31.22 -7.62 16.68
N ALA A 148 -30.37 -7.51 15.65
CA ALA A 148 -30.74 -7.69 14.25
C ALA A 148 -29.99 -8.89 13.67
N PRO A 149 -30.59 -9.65 12.73
CA PRO A 149 -30.16 -11.00 12.41
C PRO A 149 -28.83 -11.03 11.64
N SER A 150 -28.01 -12.00 12.01
CA SER A 150 -26.69 -12.29 11.46
C SER A 150 -26.74 -12.60 9.96
N THR A 151 -26.25 -11.67 9.15
CA THR A 151 -25.68 -12.02 7.84
C THR A 151 -24.17 -12.13 8.04
N SER A 152 -23.62 -13.27 7.64
CA SER A 152 -22.22 -13.64 7.81
C SER A 152 -21.29 -12.52 7.38
N ALA A 153 -20.49 -12.01 8.33
CA ALA A 153 -19.48 -11.00 8.06
C ALA A 153 -18.37 -11.62 7.19
N VAL A 154 -18.52 -11.51 5.88
CA VAL A 154 -17.37 -11.47 4.97
C VAL A 154 -16.58 -10.24 5.40
N ASN A 155 -15.27 -10.39 5.66
CA ASN A 155 -14.38 -9.31 6.05
C ASN A 155 -14.35 -8.23 4.95
N VAL A 156 -15.26 -7.26 5.04
CA VAL A 156 -15.36 -6.12 4.13
C VAL A 156 -14.29 -5.10 4.51
N PRO A 157 -13.52 -4.55 3.55
CA PRO A 157 -12.60 -3.46 3.85
C PRO A 157 -13.34 -2.28 4.51
N ASN A 158 -12.76 -1.70 5.57
CA ASN A 158 -13.35 -0.58 6.29
C ASN A 158 -13.67 0.58 5.34
N GLY A 159 -14.92 1.03 5.28
CA GLY A 159 -15.35 2.20 4.51
C GLY A 159 -16.40 1.94 3.42
N TYR A 160 -16.61 0.68 3.02
CA TYR A 160 -17.60 0.30 2.00
C TYR A 160 -18.60 -0.73 2.52
N SER A 161 -19.88 -0.50 2.24
CA SER A 161 -20.93 -1.47 2.54
C SER A 161 -20.96 -2.62 1.51
N GLN A 162 -21.62 -3.72 1.86
CA GLN A 162 -21.87 -4.79 0.89
C GLN A 162 -22.68 -4.31 -0.32
N ASN A 163 -23.54 -3.30 -0.12
CA ASN A 163 -24.30 -2.68 -1.20
C ASN A 163 -23.39 -1.88 -2.13
N ASP A 164 -22.41 -1.14 -1.59
CA ASP A 164 -21.42 -0.41 -2.41
C ASP A 164 -20.63 -1.40 -3.27
N ILE A 165 -20.13 -2.48 -2.68
CA ILE A 165 -19.40 -3.52 -3.42
C ILE A 165 -20.25 -4.13 -4.53
N LYS A 166 -21.53 -4.41 -4.24
CA LYS A 166 -22.46 -4.93 -5.24
C LYS A 166 -22.66 -3.94 -6.39
N LEU A 167 -22.87 -2.66 -6.09
CA LEU A 167 -23.06 -1.62 -7.10
C LEU A 167 -21.81 -1.47 -7.99
N ILE A 168 -20.62 -1.36 -7.39
CA ILE A 168 -19.35 -1.24 -8.14
C ILE A 168 -19.15 -2.50 -8.98
N ALA A 169 -19.39 -3.70 -8.44
CA ALA A 169 -19.16 -4.93 -9.17
C ALA A 169 -20.10 -5.08 -10.37
N ASN A 170 -21.35 -4.67 -10.25
CA ASN A 170 -22.28 -4.65 -11.38
C ASN A 170 -21.90 -3.59 -12.42
N ALA A 171 -21.44 -2.41 -12.00
CA ALA A 171 -20.90 -1.40 -12.90
C ALA A 171 -19.68 -1.93 -13.67
N VAL A 172 -18.68 -2.47 -12.96
CA VAL A 172 -17.48 -3.09 -13.56
C VAL A 172 -17.87 -4.21 -14.52
N ASN A 173 -18.87 -5.03 -14.20
CA ASN A 173 -19.34 -6.08 -15.08
C ASN A 173 -19.97 -5.53 -16.36
N GLY A 174 -20.67 -4.39 -16.33
CA GLY A 174 -21.19 -3.76 -17.55
C GLY A 174 -20.08 -3.19 -18.44
N GLU A 175 -19.07 -2.58 -17.82
CA GLU A 175 -18.03 -1.82 -18.52
C GLU A 175 -16.86 -2.67 -18.99
N ALA A 176 -16.55 -3.76 -18.29
CA ALA A 176 -15.35 -4.56 -18.51
C ALA A 176 -15.68 -6.06 -18.67
N ARG A 177 -16.86 -6.37 -19.21
CA ARG A 177 -17.20 -7.77 -19.54
C ARG A 177 -16.31 -8.26 -20.68
N GLY A 178 -15.61 -9.37 -20.46
CA GLY A 178 -14.70 -9.94 -21.47
C GLY A 178 -13.30 -9.33 -21.48
N GLU A 179 -13.08 -8.24 -20.73
CA GLU A 179 -11.76 -7.66 -20.54
C GLU A 179 -10.85 -8.56 -19.70
N PRO A 180 -9.51 -8.44 -19.85
CA PRO A 180 -8.58 -9.07 -18.93
C PRO A 180 -8.86 -8.63 -17.49
N TYR A 181 -8.54 -9.49 -16.51
CA TYR A 181 -8.81 -9.22 -15.09
C TYR A 181 -8.26 -7.86 -14.62
N VAL A 182 -7.06 -7.50 -15.08
CA VAL A 182 -6.42 -6.19 -14.80
C VAL A 182 -7.28 -5.02 -15.29
N GLY A 183 -7.98 -5.17 -16.42
CA GLY A 183 -8.91 -4.16 -16.95
C GLY A 183 -10.16 -4.00 -16.08
N LYS A 184 -10.70 -5.10 -15.54
CA LYS A 184 -11.80 -5.04 -14.56
C LYS A 184 -11.39 -4.29 -13.29
N VAL A 185 -10.19 -4.54 -12.78
CA VAL A 185 -9.65 -3.83 -11.61
C VAL A 185 -9.41 -2.35 -11.94
N ALA A 186 -8.92 -2.03 -13.14
CA ALA A 186 -8.72 -0.66 -13.58
C ALA A 186 -10.04 0.15 -13.61
N VAL A 187 -11.14 -0.44 -14.09
CA VAL A 187 -12.46 0.21 -14.06
C VAL A 187 -12.96 0.38 -12.62
N ALA A 188 -12.76 -0.61 -11.76
CA ALA A 188 -13.09 -0.49 -10.34
C ALA A 188 -12.29 0.65 -9.67
N ALA A 189 -10.99 0.74 -9.95
CA ALA A 189 -10.14 1.80 -9.43
C ALA A 189 -10.58 3.19 -9.93
N VAL A 190 -10.98 3.35 -11.19
CA VAL A 190 -11.55 4.61 -11.70
C VAL A 190 -12.78 5.04 -10.89
N ILE A 191 -13.67 4.12 -10.51
CA ILE A 191 -14.83 4.43 -9.67
C ILE A 191 -14.38 4.98 -8.31
N LEU A 192 -13.37 4.36 -7.69
CA LEU A 192 -12.84 4.81 -6.41
C LEU A 192 -12.12 6.16 -6.53
N ASN A 193 -11.32 6.36 -7.58
CA ASN A 193 -10.64 7.62 -7.88
C ASN A 193 -11.65 8.77 -8.06
N ARG A 194 -12.78 8.53 -8.72
CA ARG A 194 -13.87 9.51 -8.83
C ARG A 194 -14.48 9.88 -7.49
N VAL A 195 -14.65 8.92 -6.56
CA VAL A 195 -15.16 9.24 -5.22
C VAL A 195 -14.20 10.16 -4.45
N GLU A 196 -12.90 10.07 -4.73
CA GLU A 196 -11.86 10.90 -4.12
C GLU A 196 -11.63 12.25 -4.83
N ASP A 197 -11.99 12.35 -6.12
CA ASP A 197 -11.78 13.55 -6.92
C ASP A 197 -12.90 14.60 -6.70
N PRO A 198 -12.56 15.87 -6.40
CA PRO A 198 -13.54 16.91 -6.09
C PRO A 198 -14.44 17.32 -7.26
N SER A 199 -14.13 16.87 -8.48
CA SER A 199 -14.93 17.13 -9.69
C SER A 199 -16.13 16.19 -9.83
N PHE A 200 -16.23 15.18 -8.97
CA PHE A 200 -17.26 14.14 -8.99
C PHE A 200 -17.99 14.05 -7.63
N PRO A 201 -19.13 13.35 -7.57
CA PRO A 201 -19.77 13.03 -6.31
C PRO A 201 -18.86 12.22 -5.38
N ASN A 202 -18.89 12.53 -4.08
CA ASN A 202 -18.05 11.89 -3.06
C ASN A 202 -18.68 10.62 -2.43
N THR A 203 -19.58 9.95 -3.16
CA THR A 203 -20.19 8.68 -2.73
C THR A 203 -20.26 7.70 -3.89
N ILE A 204 -20.18 6.40 -3.59
CA ILE A 204 -20.25 5.34 -4.61
C ILE A 204 -21.54 5.41 -5.42
N SER A 205 -22.67 5.58 -4.73
CA SER A 205 -23.97 5.79 -5.38
C SER A 205 -23.94 7.02 -6.28
N GLY A 206 -23.42 8.16 -5.80
CA GLY A 206 -23.33 9.39 -6.58
C GLY A 206 -22.53 9.20 -7.87
N VAL A 207 -21.36 8.57 -7.80
CA VAL A 207 -20.52 8.29 -8.98
C VAL A 207 -21.20 7.33 -9.95
N ILE A 208 -21.80 6.24 -9.45
CA ILE A 208 -22.40 5.20 -10.29
C ILE A 208 -23.66 5.71 -10.99
N PHE A 209 -24.48 6.54 -10.34
CA PHE A 209 -25.74 7.04 -10.88
C PHE A 209 -25.61 8.39 -11.61
N GLU A 210 -24.39 8.90 -11.80
CA GLU A 210 -24.17 10.04 -12.69
C GLU A 210 -24.74 9.74 -14.10
N PRO A 211 -25.47 10.68 -14.73
CA PRO A 211 -26.14 10.43 -15.99
C PRO A 211 -25.19 9.94 -17.09
N ARG A 212 -25.41 8.71 -17.56
CA ARG A 212 -24.63 8.03 -18.63
C ARG A 212 -23.19 7.67 -18.24
N ALA A 213 -22.86 7.62 -16.95
CA ALA A 213 -21.52 7.22 -16.49
C ALA A 213 -21.26 5.71 -16.65
N PHE A 214 -22.29 4.87 -16.48
CA PHE A 214 -22.19 3.42 -16.53
C PHE A 214 -23.37 2.81 -17.29
N THR A 215 -23.07 1.94 -18.25
CA THR A 215 -24.05 1.23 -19.08
C THR A 215 -24.97 0.33 -18.26
N ALA A 216 -24.43 -0.34 -17.23
CA ALA A 216 -25.18 -1.23 -16.33
C ALA A 216 -26.37 -0.56 -15.62
N VAL A 217 -26.33 0.77 -15.44
CA VAL A 217 -27.45 1.54 -14.88
C VAL A 217 -28.58 1.67 -15.90
N ALA A 218 -28.26 2.09 -17.13
CA ALA A 218 -29.22 2.25 -18.22
C ALA A 218 -29.86 0.90 -18.61
N ASP A 219 -29.08 -0.17 -18.58
CA ASP A 219 -29.51 -1.52 -18.93
C ASP A 219 -30.25 -2.24 -17.78
N GLY A 220 -30.41 -1.60 -16.62
CA GLY A 220 -31.07 -2.16 -15.45
C GLY A 220 -30.31 -3.31 -14.76
N GLN A 221 -29.06 -3.54 -15.14
CA GLN A 221 -28.23 -4.62 -14.62
C GLN A 221 -27.61 -4.32 -13.25
N ILE A 222 -27.67 -3.06 -12.80
CA ILE A 222 -27.04 -2.59 -11.56
C ILE A 222 -27.55 -3.28 -10.28
N TRP A 223 -28.73 -3.92 -10.32
CA TRP A 223 -29.35 -4.60 -9.17
C TRP A 223 -29.16 -6.13 -9.15
N LEU A 224 -28.56 -6.70 -10.19
CA LEU A 224 -28.37 -8.14 -10.35
C LEU A 224 -27.29 -8.69 -9.40
N THR A 225 -27.16 -10.01 -9.35
CA THR A 225 -26.03 -10.66 -8.67
C THR A 225 -24.76 -10.42 -9.48
N PRO A 226 -23.71 -9.81 -8.90
CA PRO A 226 -22.49 -9.50 -9.63
C PRO A 226 -21.74 -10.76 -10.03
N ASP A 227 -21.11 -10.69 -11.21
CA ASP A 227 -20.12 -11.67 -11.65
C ASP A 227 -19.00 -11.81 -10.60
N GLU A 228 -18.58 -13.04 -10.33
CA GLU A 228 -17.62 -13.33 -9.26
C GLU A 228 -16.26 -12.68 -9.56
N SER A 229 -15.85 -12.67 -10.83
CA SER A 229 -14.61 -12.01 -11.25
C SER A 229 -14.71 -10.48 -11.14
N ALA A 230 -15.85 -9.87 -11.47
CA ALA A 230 -16.05 -8.43 -11.24
C ALA A 230 -16.04 -8.07 -9.75
N LYS A 231 -16.69 -8.88 -8.91
CA LYS A 231 -16.68 -8.69 -7.45
C LYS A 231 -15.26 -8.77 -6.88
N GLN A 232 -14.47 -9.76 -7.30
CA GLN A 232 -13.09 -9.88 -6.83
C GLN A 232 -12.24 -8.68 -7.28
N ALA A 233 -12.44 -8.20 -8.51
CA ALA A 233 -11.74 -7.01 -9.01
C ALA A 233 -12.04 -5.75 -8.18
N VAL A 234 -13.30 -5.59 -7.74
CA VAL A 234 -13.69 -4.51 -6.84
C VAL A 234 -13.01 -4.61 -5.48
N LEU A 235 -12.99 -5.80 -4.88
CA LEU A 235 -12.30 -6.01 -3.60
C LEU A 235 -10.81 -5.70 -3.73
N ASP A 236 -10.19 -6.07 -4.84
CA ASP A 236 -8.78 -5.79 -5.09
C ASP A 236 -8.51 -4.28 -5.25
N ALA A 237 -9.38 -3.55 -5.96
CA ALA A 237 -9.28 -2.10 -6.08
C ALA A 237 -9.47 -1.40 -4.71
N ILE A 238 -10.47 -1.82 -3.93
CA ILE A 238 -10.70 -1.31 -2.56
C ILE A 238 -9.50 -1.58 -1.65
N ASN A 239 -8.80 -2.69 -1.86
CA ASN A 239 -7.57 -3.03 -1.13
C ASN A 239 -6.33 -2.27 -1.64
N GLY A 240 -6.50 -1.32 -2.56
CA GLY A 240 -5.47 -0.38 -3.01
C GLY A 240 -4.85 -0.70 -4.37
N TRP A 241 -5.34 -1.70 -5.11
CA TRP A 241 -4.83 -1.96 -6.45
C TRP A 241 -5.45 -1.01 -7.49
N ASP A 242 -4.68 -0.01 -7.93
CA ASP A 242 -5.01 0.81 -9.08
C ASP A 242 -4.04 0.59 -10.27
N PRO A 243 -4.36 -0.32 -11.21
CA PRO A 243 -3.53 -0.50 -12.41
C PRO A 243 -3.69 0.64 -13.43
N SER A 244 -4.75 1.46 -13.34
CA SER A 244 -5.01 2.56 -14.27
C SER A 244 -4.01 3.71 -14.12
N GLY A 245 -3.40 3.85 -12.93
CA GLY A 245 -2.43 4.90 -12.61
C GLY A 245 -3.09 6.22 -12.21
N GLY A 246 -4.17 6.17 -11.42
CA GLY A 246 -4.91 7.35 -10.98
C GLY A 246 -5.90 7.89 -12.01
N ALA A 247 -6.34 7.06 -12.97
CA ALA A 247 -7.26 7.52 -14.00
C ALA A 247 -8.65 7.82 -13.41
N ILE A 248 -9.30 8.86 -13.95
CA ILE A 248 -10.70 9.24 -13.64
C ILE A 248 -11.62 9.08 -14.86
N TYR A 249 -11.04 8.81 -16.03
CA TYR A 249 -11.73 8.49 -17.26
C TYR A 249 -11.13 7.26 -17.95
N TYR A 250 -11.93 6.61 -18.79
CA TYR A 250 -11.47 5.61 -19.74
C TYR A 250 -12.37 5.62 -20.97
N PHE A 251 -11.88 5.08 -22.08
CA PHE A 251 -12.67 4.89 -23.30
C PHE A 251 -12.11 3.77 -24.18
N ASN A 252 -12.97 3.17 -24.99
CA ASN A 252 -12.56 2.25 -26.03
C ASN A 252 -12.25 3.06 -27.32
N PRO A 253 -10.99 3.08 -27.81
CA PRO A 253 -10.61 3.89 -28.96
C PRO A 253 -11.30 3.47 -30.26
N ASN A 254 -11.84 2.25 -30.33
CA ASN A 254 -12.54 1.75 -31.51
C ASN A 254 -14.00 2.23 -31.58
N THR A 255 -14.60 2.63 -30.46
CA THR A 255 -16.01 3.01 -30.38
C THR A 255 -16.26 4.44 -29.89
N ALA A 256 -15.26 5.07 -29.28
CA ALA A 256 -15.39 6.41 -28.72
C ALA A 256 -15.52 7.49 -29.81
N THR A 257 -16.65 8.18 -29.81
CA THR A 257 -16.97 9.25 -30.78
C THR A 257 -16.79 10.66 -30.25
N SER A 258 -16.63 10.85 -28.94
CA SER A 258 -16.54 12.18 -28.31
C SER A 258 -15.16 12.80 -28.51
N PRO A 259 -15.00 13.95 -29.21
CA PRO A 259 -13.69 14.60 -29.36
C PRO A 259 -13.07 15.02 -28.02
N TRP A 260 -13.91 15.31 -27.03
CA TRP A 260 -13.46 15.69 -25.70
C TRP A 260 -12.66 14.58 -25.00
N ILE A 261 -13.06 13.30 -25.13
CA ILE A 261 -12.35 12.22 -24.45
C ILE A 261 -10.94 12.00 -25.02
N TRP A 262 -10.78 12.23 -26.32
CA TRP A 262 -9.50 12.15 -27.02
C TRP A 262 -8.53 13.28 -26.61
N SER A 263 -9.05 14.38 -26.05
CA SER A 263 -8.24 15.49 -25.55
C SER A 263 -7.68 15.29 -24.14
N ARG A 264 -8.15 14.27 -23.40
CA ARG A 264 -7.67 13.95 -22.05
C ARG A 264 -6.24 13.44 -22.07
N GLN A 265 -5.54 13.59 -20.94
CA GLN A 265 -4.18 13.07 -20.82
C GLN A 265 -4.21 11.55 -20.72
N GLN A 266 -3.78 10.86 -21.77
CA GLN A 266 -3.75 9.39 -21.81
C GLN A 266 -2.61 8.85 -20.96
N ILE A 267 -2.92 7.91 -20.06
CA ILE A 267 -1.94 7.27 -19.17
C ILE A 267 -1.43 5.98 -19.81
N LYS A 268 -2.34 5.04 -20.08
CA LYS A 268 -2.01 3.71 -20.61
C LYS A 268 -3.23 3.02 -21.21
N THR A 269 -2.97 1.90 -21.90
CA THR A 269 -4.00 1.00 -22.42
C THR A 269 -3.99 -0.32 -21.65
N ILE A 270 -5.16 -0.79 -21.23
CA ILE A 270 -5.34 -2.12 -20.62
C ILE A 270 -6.57 -2.76 -21.29
N GLY A 271 -6.35 -3.90 -21.95
CA GLY A 271 -7.40 -4.52 -22.76
C GLY A 271 -7.83 -3.59 -23.89
N GLU A 272 -9.13 -3.39 -24.05
CA GLU A 272 -9.69 -2.49 -25.06
C GLU A 272 -9.82 -1.03 -24.59
N HIS A 273 -9.42 -0.72 -23.35
CA HIS A 273 -9.61 0.61 -22.77
C HIS A 273 -8.30 1.42 -22.69
N ILE A 274 -8.38 2.68 -23.13
CA ILE A 274 -7.40 3.72 -22.80
C ILE A 274 -7.87 4.43 -21.53
N PHE A 275 -7.00 4.52 -20.53
CA PHE A 275 -7.23 5.19 -19.24
C PHE A 275 -6.59 6.58 -19.25
N CYS A 276 -7.28 7.57 -18.69
CA CYS A 276 -6.86 8.98 -18.77
C CYS A 276 -7.26 9.82 -17.54
N ILE A 277 -6.56 10.96 -17.39
CA ILE A 277 -6.86 12.03 -16.43
C ILE A 277 -7.65 13.11 -17.12
#